data_AF-A0A1V4V389-F1
#
_entry.id   AF-A0A1V4V389-F1
#
_cell.length_a   1.000
_cell.length_b   1.000
_cell.length_c   1.000
_cell.angle_alpha   90.00
_cell.angle_beta   90.00
_cell.angle_gamma   90.00
#
_symmetry.space_group_name_H-M   'P 1'
#
loop_
_entity.id
_entity.type
_entity.pdbx_description
1 polymer ?
#
loop_
_entity_poly.entity_id
_entity_poly.type
_entity_poly.pdbx_seq_one_letter_code
_entity_poly.pdbx_strand_id
1 'polypeptide(L)'
;MADPSPPRGGGQGDRDRREALCKEVDALRRLHGDAICDAEKCREFNRKMAELLMSFEEMGEERLADRAMDALSVCNPKTGSHCDNSERMKGILERLAERVAEMVKEKATEIRP
;
A
#
# COMPACT_ATOMS: atom_id res chain seq x y z
N MET A 1 -40.92 0.39 -0.35
CA MET A 1 -40.05 0.26 -1.53
C MET A 1 -38.66 0.03 -0.99
N ALA A 2 -38.16 -1.21 -1.05
CA ALA A 2 -36.82 -1.56 -0.59
C ALA A 2 -35.87 -1.40 -1.77
N ASP A 3 -34.83 -0.59 -1.59
CA ASP A 3 -33.71 -0.49 -2.54
C ASP A 3 -32.98 -1.85 -2.62
N PRO A 4 -32.73 -2.39 -3.81
CA PRO A 4 -31.86 -3.54 -3.96
C PRO A 4 -30.40 -3.07 -3.90
N SER A 5 -29.73 -3.32 -2.78
CA SER A 5 -28.27 -3.26 -2.67
C SER A 5 -27.62 -4.07 -3.81
N PRO A 6 -26.56 -3.56 -4.46
CA PRO A 6 -25.93 -4.23 -5.58
C PRO A 6 -25.25 -5.55 -5.14
N PRO A 7 -25.13 -6.54 -6.05
CA PRO A 7 -24.50 -7.81 -5.73
C PRO A 7 -23.00 -7.60 -5.51
N ARG A 8 -22.50 -7.99 -4.33
CA ARG A 8 -21.07 -8.13 -4.05
C ARG A 8 -20.53 -9.30 -4.88
N GLY A 9 -20.12 -9.02 -6.11
CA GLY A 9 -19.41 -9.95 -6.98
C GLY A 9 -17.95 -10.12 -6.53
N GLY A 10 -17.74 -10.74 -5.36
CA GLY A 10 -16.41 -11.02 -4.81
C GLY A 10 -15.91 -12.39 -5.26
N GLY A 11 -15.03 -12.42 -6.26
CA GLY A 11 -14.38 -13.68 -6.67
C GLY A 11 -13.23 -13.47 -7.65
N GLN A 12 -13.42 -12.60 -8.65
CA GLN A 12 -12.38 -12.23 -9.63
C GLN A 12 -11.83 -10.81 -9.34
N GLY A 13 -12.71 -9.84 -9.08
CA GLY A 13 -12.33 -8.45 -8.82
C GLY A 13 -11.42 -8.27 -7.61
N ASP A 14 -11.60 -9.04 -6.53
CA ASP A 14 -10.74 -8.96 -5.35
C ASP A 14 -9.34 -9.51 -5.59
N ARG A 15 -9.17 -10.48 -6.49
CA ARG A 15 -7.85 -11.02 -6.83
C ARG A 15 -7.09 -10.04 -7.72
N ASP A 16 -7.75 -9.49 -8.74
CA ASP A 16 -7.16 -8.50 -9.64
C ASP A 16 -6.81 -7.21 -8.87
N ARG A 17 -7.66 -6.81 -7.91
CA ARG A 17 -7.41 -5.68 -7.00
C ARG A 17 -6.19 -5.92 -6.11
N ARG A 18 -6.04 -7.13 -5.56
CA ARG A 18 -4.86 -7.50 -4.76
C ARG A 18 -3.56 -7.51 -5.56
N GLU A 19 -3.62 -8.00 -6.79
CA GLU A 19 -2.45 -7.99 -7.67
C GLU A 19 -2.06 -6.57 -8.09
N ALA A 20 -3.04 -5.67 -8.26
CA ALA A 20 -2.81 -4.25 -8.45
C ALA A 20 -2.12 -3.62 -7.23
N LEU A 21 -2.55 -3.93 -6.00
CA LEU A 21 -1.90 -3.45 -4.77
C LEU A 21 -0.45 -3.93 -4.65
N CYS A 22 -0.15 -5.18 -5.01
CA CYS A 22 1.23 -5.66 -5.07
C CYS A 22 2.09 -4.82 -6.04
N LYS A 23 1.57 -4.55 -7.24
CA LYS A 23 2.27 -3.74 -8.25
C LYS A 23 2.47 -2.30 -7.77
N GLU A 24 1.48 -1.72 -7.08
CA GLU A 24 1.59 -0.39 -6.49
C GLU A 24 2.65 -0.33 -5.39
N VAL A 25 2.70 -1.32 -4.50
CA VAL A 25 3.71 -1.38 -3.42
C VAL A 25 5.12 -1.55 -4.00
N ASP A 26 5.27 -2.37 -5.05
CA ASP A 26 6.55 -2.50 -5.75
C ASP A 26 6.95 -1.21 -6.48
N ALA A 27 5.99 -0.52 -7.09
CA ALA A 27 6.23 0.79 -7.69
C ALA A 27 6.64 1.82 -6.64
N LEU A 28 6.00 1.83 -5.47
CA LEU A 28 6.34 2.68 -4.33
C LEU A 28 7.74 2.38 -3.79
N ARG A 29 8.14 1.10 -3.73
CA ARG A 29 9.49 0.69 -3.31
C ARG A 29 10.56 1.20 -4.26
N ARG A 30 10.33 1.10 -5.58
CA ARG A 30 11.24 1.65 -6.60
C ARG A 30 11.29 3.18 -6.52
N LEU A 31 10.13 3.82 -6.44
CA LEU A 31 10.01 5.26 -6.39
C LEU A 31 10.70 5.83 -5.14
N HIS A 32 10.59 5.18 -3.98
CA HIS A 32 11.33 5.58 -2.78
C HIS A 32 12.85 5.38 -2.93
N GLY A 33 13.31 4.30 -3.57
CA GLY A 33 14.73 4.10 -3.90
C GLY A 33 15.30 5.25 -4.74
N ASP A 34 14.50 5.77 -5.67
CA ASP A 34 14.84 6.91 -6.54
C ASP A 34 14.49 8.29 -5.94
N ALA A 35 13.79 8.33 -4.79
CA ALA A 35 13.29 9.54 -4.12
C ALA A 35 14.07 9.94 -2.87
N ILE A 36 15.14 9.20 -2.51
CA ILE A 36 15.99 9.47 -1.34
C ILE A 36 16.46 10.95 -1.31
N CYS A 37 16.51 11.61 -2.47
CA CYS A 37 16.95 13.00 -2.64
C CYS A 37 15.91 13.94 -3.28
N ASP A 38 14.64 13.56 -3.45
CA ASP A 38 13.65 14.39 -4.17
C ASP A 38 12.34 14.56 -3.40
N ALA A 39 12.13 15.77 -2.89
CA ALA A 39 10.94 16.13 -2.12
C ALA A 39 9.63 16.06 -2.93
N GLU A 40 9.67 16.22 -4.26
CA GLU A 40 8.49 16.03 -5.11
C GLU A 40 8.11 14.57 -5.21
N LYS A 41 9.11 13.69 -5.39
CA LYS A 41 8.88 12.25 -5.38
C LYS A 41 8.41 11.75 -4.01
N CYS A 42 8.92 12.29 -2.90
CA CYS A 42 8.41 11.99 -1.57
C CYS A 42 6.95 12.46 -1.37
N ARG A 43 6.54 13.59 -1.97
CA ARG A 43 5.14 14.02 -1.97
C ARG A 43 4.25 13.08 -2.78
N GLU A 44 4.72 12.66 -3.96
CA GLU A 44 3.99 11.69 -4.78
C GLU A 44 3.85 10.34 -4.09
N PHE A 45 4.93 9.86 -3.47
CA PHE A 45 4.94 8.68 -2.63
C PHE A 45 3.88 8.75 -1.52
N ASN A 46 3.83 9.86 -0.77
CA ASN A 46 2.84 10.03 0.30
C ASN A 46 1.40 10.01 -0.22
N ARG A 47 1.12 10.65 -1.37
CA ARG A 47 -0.22 10.60 -1.97
C ARG A 47 -0.63 9.16 -2.31
N LYS A 48 0.23 8.44 -3.03
CA LYS A 48 -0.01 7.04 -3.41
C LYS A 48 -0.10 6.12 -2.19
N MET A 49 0.69 6.36 -1.14
CA MET A 49 0.61 5.59 0.10
C MET A 49 -0.71 5.84 0.85
N ALA A 50 -1.25 7.06 0.81
CA ALA A 50 -2.56 7.37 1.37
C ALA A 50 -3.71 6.70 0.58
N GLU A 51 -3.61 6.65 -0.75
CA GLU A 51 -4.54 5.90 -1.61
C GLU A 51 -4.50 4.39 -1.30
N LEU A 52 -3.30 3.86 -1.10
CA LEU A 52 -3.07 2.46 -0.73
C LEU A 52 -3.65 2.15 0.66
N LEU A 53 -3.48 3.06 1.63
CA LEU A 53 -4.07 2.94 2.98
C LEU A 53 -5.60 2.80 2.89
N MET A 54 -6.28 3.67 2.13
CA MET A 54 -7.73 3.58 1.95
C MET A 54 -8.13 2.23 1.35
N SER A 55 -7.35 1.70 0.41
CA SER A 55 -7.61 0.37 -0.17
C SER A 55 -7.44 -0.75 0.85
N PHE A 56 -6.46 -0.67 1.76
CA PHE A 56 -6.31 -1.65 2.85
C PHE A 56 -7.48 -1.59 3.84
N GLU A 57 -7.92 -0.38 4.21
CA GLU A 57 -9.07 -0.19 5.09
C GLU A 57 -10.37 -0.74 4.48
N GLU A 58 -10.61 -0.47 3.20
CA GLU A 58 -11.78 -1.02 2.48
C GLU A 58 -11.78 -2.54 2.39
N MET A 59 -10.59 -3.16 2.36
CA MET A 59 -10.42 -4.61 2.36
C MET A 59 -10.49 -5.23 3.77
N GLY A 60 -10.53 -4.41 4.82
CA GLY A 60 -10.50 -4.87 6.22
C GLY A 60 -9.11 -5.33 6.69
N GLU A 61 -8.05 -4.93 6.00
CA GLU A 61 -6.67 -5.33 6.29
C GLU A 61 -6.00 -4.35 7.27
N GLU A 62 -6.51 -4.31 8.51
CA GLU A 62 -6.08 -3.38 9.57
C GLU A 62 -4.55 -3.39 9.80
N ARG A 63 -3.92 -4.57 9.74
CA ARG A 63 -2.46 -4.73 9.92
C ARG A 63 -1.62 -4.12 8.81
N LEU A 64 -2.18 -4.03 7.60
CA LEU A 64 -1.54 -3.38 6.46
C LEU A 64 -1.80 -1.87 6.52
N ALA A 65 -3.01 -1.47 6.89
CA ALA A 65 -3.38 -0.08 7.12
C ALA A 65 -2.49 0.59 8.18
N ASP A 66 -2.31 -0.03 9.35
CA ASP A 66 -1.39 0.46 10.40
C ASP A 66 0.03 0.68 9.86
N ARG A 67 0.50 -0.20 8.99
CA ARG A 67 1.83 -0.12 8.41
C ARG A 67 1.96 1.00 7.37
N ALA A 68 0.90 1.26 6.62
CA ALA A 68 0.83 2.41 5.72
C ALA A 68 0.75 3.73 6.50
N MET A 69 0.01 3.77 7.61
CA MET A 69 -0.01 4.91 8.55
C MET A 69 1.38 5.17 9.15
N ASP A 70 2.10 4.11 9.57
CA ASP A 70 3.50 4.22 10.00
C ASP A 70 4.37 4.88 8.92
N ALA A 71 4.25 4.47 7.66
CA ALA A 71 5.00 5.05 6.55
C ALA A 71 4.68 6.55 6.39
N LEU A 72 3.39 6.91 6.35
CA LEU A 72 2.95 8.30 6.21
C LEU A 72 3.42 9.18 7.38
N SER A 73 3.47 8.64 8.60
CA SER A 73 3.94 9.37 9.79
C SER A 73 5.44 9.69 9.75
N VAL A 74 6.22 8.90 8.99
CA VAL A 74 7.69 8.96 8.99
C VAL A 74 8.23 9.81 7.83
N CYS A 75 7.59 9.78 6.67
CA CYS A 75 8.00 10.60 5.53
C CYS A 75 7.26 11.93 5.52
N ASN A 76 7.85 12.98 6.11
CA ASN A 76 7.36 14.34 5.98
C ASN A 76 8.21 15.12 4.96
N PRO A 77 7.75 15.29 3.71
CA PRO A 77 8.53 15.94 2.66
C PRO A 77 8.65 17.44 2.93
N LYS A 78 9.76 17.85 3.57
CA LYS A 78 10.15 19.25 3.71
C LYS A 78 10.83 19.72 2.44
N THR A 79 10.42 20.89 1.95
CA THR A 79 10.98 21.49 0.75
C THR A 79 12.47 21.82 0.97
N GLY A 80 13.36 21.22 0.17
CA GLY A 80 14.79 21.56 0.15
C GLY A 80 15.70 20.73 1.06
N SER A 81 15.22 19.64 1.68
CA SER A 81 16.05 18.73 2.47
C SER A 81 15.95 17.27 1.99
N HIS A 82 17.03 16.51 2.17
CA HIS A 82 17.00 15.05 2.00
C HIS A 82 16.04 14.41 3.00
N CYS A 83 15.52 13.23 2.65
CA CYS A 83 14.72 12.45 3.59
C CYS A 83 15.64 11.84 4.65
N ASP A 84 15.76 12.49 5.80
CA ASP A 84 16.54 12.00 6.96
C ASP A 84 16.05 10.62 7.43
N ASN A 85 14.79 10.28 7.12
CA ASN A 85 14.15 9.03 7.45
C ASN A 85 14.20 7.99 6.32
N SER A 86 15.00 8.20 5.27
CA SER A 86 15.03 7.32 4.09
C SER A 86 15.33 5.86 4.42
N GLU A 87 16.30 5.58 5.31
CA GLU A 87 16.60 4.22 5.76
C GLU A 87 15.45 3.61 6.58
N ARG A 88 14.85 4.40 7.48
CA ARG A 88 13.70 3.97 8.28
C ARG A 88 12.51 3.64 7.38
N MET A 89 12.28 4.47 6.37
CA MET A 89 11.23 4.31 5.38
C MET A 89 11.45 3.07 4.52
N LYS A 90 12.69 2.83 4.07
CA LYS A 90 13.05 1.62 3.33
C LYS A 90 12.65 0.35 4.10
N GLY A 91 12.98 0.29 5.40
CA GLY A 91 12.59 -0.85 6.23
C GLY A 91 11.07 -1.00 6.44
N ILE A 92 10.33 0.12 6.52
CA ILE A 92 8.85 0.06 6.59
C ILE A 92 8.29 -0.50 5.28
N LEU A 93 8.77 -0.02 4.14
CA LEU A 93 8.35 -0.46 2.82
C LEU A 93 8.66 -1.94 2.54
N GLU A 94 9.84 -2.42 2.92
CA GLU A 94 10.20 -3.84 2.76
C GLU A 94 9.23 -4.74 3.53
N ARG A 95 8.92 -4.39 4.78
CA ARG A 95 7.95 -5.14 5.58
C ARG A 95 6.52 -5.02 5.07
N LEU A 96 6.15 -3.86 4.51
CA LEU A 96 4.85 -3.67 3.88
C LEU A 96 4.72 -4.58 2.64
N ALA A 97 5.74 -4.59 1.78
CA ALA A 97 5.78 -5.43 0.59
C ALA A 97 5.71 -6.92 0.92
N GLU A 98 6.47 -7.37 1.92
CA GLU A 98 6.40 -8.74 2.42
C GLU A 98 4.99 -9.10 2.88
N ARG A 99 4.36 -8.27 3.73
CA ARG A 99 3.00 -8.54 4.22
C ARG A 99 1.95 -8.54 3.12
N VAL A 100 2.05 -7.63 2.16
CA VAL A 100 1.13 -7.58 1.02
C VAL A 100 1.30 -8.84 0.16
N ALA A 101 2.54 -9.29 -0.08
CA ALA A 101 2.81 -10.54 -0.78
C ALA A 101 2.27 -11.77 -0.03
N GLU A 102 2.41 -11.82 1.30
CA GLU A 102 1.84 -12.90 2.11
C GLU A 102 0.30 -12.89 2.06
N MET A 103 -0.36 -11.74 2.16
CA MET A 103 -1.82 -11.62 1.99
C MET A 103 -2.28 -12.16 0.62
N VAL A 104 -1.53 -11.87 -0.45
CA VAL A 104 -1.83 -12.42 -1.78
C VAL A 104 -1.67 -13.94 -1.81
N LYS A 105 -0.64 -14.48 -1.15
CA LYS A 105 -0.40 -15.94 -1.07
C LYS A 105 -1.45 -16.66 -0.22
N GLU A 106 -1.75 -16.17 0.99
CA GLU A 106 -2.70 -16.78 1.94
C GLU A 106 -4.10 -16.90 1.32
N LYS A 107 -4.57 -15.82 0.69
CA LYS A 107 -5.88 -15.79 0.03
C LYS A 107 -5.89 -16.48 -1.34
N ALA A 108 -4.72 -16.79 -1.92
CA ALA A 108 -4.61 -17.67 -3.08
C ALA A 108 -4.72 -19.14 -2.67
N THR A 109 -4.30 -19.50 -1.45
CA THR A 109 -4.43 -20.86 -0.90
C THR A 109 -5.82 -21.20 -0.37
N GLU A 110 -6.63 -20.21 0.03
CA GLU A 110 -8.07 -20.43 0.36
C GLU A 110 -8.93 -20.76 -0.87
N ILE A 111 -8.40 -20.58 -2.09
CA ILE A 111 -9.03 -21.00 -3.34
C ILE A 111 -8.49 -22.39 -3.71
N ARG A 112 -8.79 -23.39 -2.88
CA ARG A 112 -8.66 -24.80 -3.26
C ARG A 112 -9.99 -25.50 -2.96
N PRO A 113 -10.61 -26.18 -3.96
CA PRO A 113 -11.88 -26.87 -3.80
C PRO A 113 -11.78 -28.10 -2.87
#